data_AF-A0A976KKB8-F1
#
_entry.id   AF-A0A976KKB8-F1
#
_cell.length_a   1.000
_cell.length_b   1.000
_cell.length_c   1.000
_cell.angle_alpha   90.00
_cell.angle_beta   90.00
_cell.angle_gamma   90.00
#
_symmetry.space_group_name_H-M   'P 1'
#
loop_
_entity.id
_entity.type
_entity.pdbx_description
1 polymer ?
#
loop_
_entity_poly.entity_id
_entity_poly.type
_entity_poly.pdbx_seq_one_letter_code
_entity_poly.pdbx_strand_id
1 'polypeptide(L)'
;MSSKKRTTKKRFSQEEWLEKALRALAKEGGSVLSVDALAKHLGVSRGSFYWHFKDKSDFVLQLVDYWIEVYTKSIIDYLEQMDISADKKLLLLMEKIVTERLTQYDISIRAWASHDPVASRKVKKNDELRYNFVRSLFSEIGFKGEELEMRTRTFVVYNSLETGLFYKLSKKKQFDQMKLRHTMLTRK
;
A
#
# COMPACT_ATOMS: atom_id res chain seq x y z
N MET A 1 17.67 20.12 45.27
CA MET A 1 16.39 20.41 44.58
C MET A 1 16.46 19.81 43.18
N SER A 2 15.68 18.75 42.92
CA SER A 2 15.72 18.02 41.64
C SER A 2 14.75 18.66 40.64
N SER A 3 15.28 19.17 39.53
CA SER A 3 14.50 19.72 38.41
C SER A 3 13.87 18.57 37.62
N LYS A 4 12.55 18.40 37.76
CA LYS A 4 11.74 17.54 36.89
C LYS A 4 11.81 18.09 35.46
N LYS A 5 12.62 17.47 34.60
CA LYS A 5 12.52 17.62 33.14
C LYS A 5 11.09 17.28 32.73
N ARG A 6 10.29 18.28 32.33
CA ARG A 6 9.02 18.08 31.63
C ARG A 6 9.34 17.34 30.33
N THR A 7 8.96 16.07 30.26
CA THR A 7 8.96 15.32 29.01
C THR A 7 7.89 15.94 28.11
N THR A 8 8.31 16.70 27.09
CA THR A 8 7.42 17.15 26.02
C THR A 8 6.80 15.90 25.39
N LYS A 9 5.50 15.73 25.59
CA LYS A 9 4.72 14.58 25.09
C LYS A 9 4.91 14.52 23.57
N LYS A 10 5.63 13.51 23.07
CA LYS A 10 5.90 13.33 21.63
C LYS A 10 4.55 13.33 20.90
N ARG A 11 4.31 14.37 20.11
CA ARG A 11 3.09 14.53 19.32
C ARG A 11 3.37 14.00 17.93
N PHE A 12 2.56 13.04 17.48
CA PHE A 12 2.73 12.47 16.15
C PHE A 12 2.39 13.50 15.08
N SER A 13 3.10 13.48 13.95
CA SER A 13 2.63 14.14 12.73
C SER A 13 1.37 13.44 12.21
N GLN A 14 0.66 14.09 11.29
CA GLN A 14 -0.49 13.51 10.61
C GLN A 14 -0.10 12.22 9.85
N GLU A 15 1.05 12.23 9.18
CA GLU A 15 1.58 11.04 8.49
C GLU A 15 1.93 9.91 9.47
N GLU A 16 2.57 10.22 10.60
CA GLU A 16 2.86 9.21 11.63
C GLU A 16 1.56 8.58 12.17
N TRP A 17 0.48 9.37 12.30
CA TRP A 17 -0.84 8.85 12.65
C TRP A 17 -1.38 7.87 11.61
N LEU A 18 -1.34 8.25 10.33
CA LEU A 18 -1.89 7.45 9.23
C LEU A 18 -1.08 6.16 9.02
N GLU A 19 0.25 6.23 9.07
CA GLU A 19 1.12 5.07 8.97
C GLU A 19 0.88 4.09 10.14
N LYS A 20 0.81 4.61 11.38
CA LYS A 20 0.54 3.77 12.54
C LYS A 20 -0.86 3.16 12.50
N ALA A 21 -1.84 3.87 11.96
CA ALA A 21 -3.18 3.33 11.75
C ALA A 21 -3.20 2.18 10.73
N LEU A 22 -2.48 2.28 9.61
CA LEU A 22 -2.34 1.18 8.66
C LEU A 22 -1.67 -0.05 9.31
N ARG A 23 -0.63 0.17 10.11
CA ARG A 23 0.03 -0.89 10.88
C ARG A 23 -0.93 -1.57 11.86
N ALA A 24 -1.71 -0.77 12.60
CA ALA A 24 -2.72 -1.28 13.53
C ALA A 24 -3.80 -2.08 12.78
N LEU A 25 -4.32 -1.54 11.68
CA LEU A 25 -5.29 -2.21 10.81
C LEU A 25 -4.78 -3.56 10.31
N ALA A 26 -3.51 -3.63 9.89
CA ALA A 26 -2.91 -4.87 9.40
C ALA A 26 -2.74 -5.94 10.48
N LYS A 27 -2.58 -5.53 11.74
CA LYS A 27 -2.36 -6.43 12.87
C LYS A 27 -3.65 -6.87 13.56
N GLU A 28 -4.62 -5.95 13.69
CA GLU A 28 -5.79 -6.10 14.57
C GLU A 28 -7.12 -5.98 13.83
N GLY A 29 -7.11 -5.65 12.53
CA GLY A 29 -8.31 -5.49 11.71
C GLY A 29 -9.02 -4.15 11.95
N GLY A 30 -10.19 -3.98 11.32
CA GLY A 30 -10.89 -2.69 11.24
C GLY A 30 -11.42 -2.13 12.56
N SER A 31 -11.57 -2.96 13.60
CA SER A 31 -12.09 -2.54 14.91
C SER A 31 -11.18 -1.51 15.61
N VAL A 32 -9.88 -1.52 15.32
CA VAL A 32 -8.90 -0.60 15.90
C VAL A 32 -9.00 0.82 15.34
N LEU A 33 -9.73 1.04 14.23
CA LEU A 33 -9.84 2.34 13.56
C LEU A 33 -10.88 3.29 14.18
N SER A 34 -11.40 2.98 15.38
CA SER A 34 -12.15 3.98 16.15
C SER A 34 -11.19 4.97 16.82
N VAL A 35 -11.63 6.22 17.01
CA VAL A 35 -10.80 7.28 17.63
C VAL A 35 -10.26 6.84 18.98
N ASP A 36 -11.11 6.24 19.82
CA ASP A 36 -10.75 5.79 21.17
C ASP A 36 -9.81 4.59 21.15
N ALA A 37 -10.12 3.56 20.35
CA ALA A 37 -9.26 2.37 20.25
C ALA A 37 -7.89 2.72 19.68
N LEU A 38 -7.84 3.56 18.63
CA LEU A 38 -6.58 3.95 18.00
C LEU A 38 -5.75 4.85 18.93
N ALA A 39 -6.36 5.85 19.57
CA ALA A 39 -5.63 6.71 20.52
C ALA A 39 -5.04 5.88 21.68
N LYS A 40 -5.81 4.92 22.20
CA LYS A 40 -5.34 3.97 23.23
C LYS A 40 -4.20 3.08 22.70
N HIS A 41 -4.38 2.48 21.52
CA HIS A 41 -3.37 1.62 20.88
C HIS A 41 -2.05 2.38 20.64
N LEU A 42 -2.14 3.67 20.28
CA LEU A 42 -0.99 4.53 20.00
C LEU A 42 -0.41 5.24 21.24
N GLY A 43 -1.02 5.08 22.42
CA GLY A 43 -0.56 5.71 23.66
C GLY A 43 -0.68 7.24 23.70
N VAL A 44 -1.64 7.79 22.95
CA VAL A 44 -1.87 9.24 22.80
C VAL A 44 -3.28 9.63 23.27
N SER A 45 -3.52 10.93 23.46
CA SER A 45 -4.86 11.40 23.85
C SER A 45 -5.79 11.52 22.64
N ARG A 46 -7.11 11.40 22.87
CA ARG A 46 -8.14 11.77 21.88
C ARG A 46 -7.94 13.19 21.35
N GLY A 47 -7.55 14.12 22.21
CA GLY A 47 -7.26 15.49 21.80
C GLY A 47 -6.21 15.55 20.70
N SER A 48 -5.16 14.72 20.76
CA SER A 48 -4.13 14.64 19.70
C SER A 48 -4.67 14.20 18.34
N PHE A 49 -5.74 13.40 18.30
CA PHE A 49 -6.39 13.01 17.05
C PHE A 49 -7.09 14.19 16.40
N TYR A 50 -7.89 14.94 17.18
CA TYR A 50 -8.67 16.07 16.66
C TYR A 50 -7.84 17.26 16.19
N TRP A 51 -6.55 17.28 16.53
CA TRP A 51 -5.61 18.23 15.96
C TRP A 51 -5.24 17.97 14.49
N HIS A 52 -5.41 16.73 14.02
CA HIS A 52 -5.07 16.31 12.66
C HIS A 52 -6.30 15.97 11.82
N PHE A 53 -7.36 15.48 12.46
CA PHE A 53 -8.56 14.99 11.79
C PHE A 53 -9.80 15.64 12.39
N LYS A 54 -10.68 16.14 11.54
CA LYS A 54 -11.94 16.78 11.96
C LYS A 54 -12.83 15.79 12.71
N ASP A 55 -12.96 14.59 12.17
CA ASP A 55 -13.78 13.51 12.69
C ASP A 55 -13.28 12.15 12.18
N LYS A 56 -14.00 11.07 12.52
CA LYS A 56 -13.66 9.71 12.09
C LYS A 56 -13.76 9.54 10.57
N SER A 57 -14.72 10.18 9.92
CA SER A 57 -14.94 10.07 8.48
C SER A 57 -13.82 10.74 7.70
N ASP A 58 -13.39 11.92 8.16
CA ASP A 58 -12.21 12.63 7.64
C ASP A 58 -10.94 11.78 7.78
N PHE A 59 -10.70 11.21 8.97
CA PHE A 59 -9.57 10.31 9.19
C PHE A 59 -9.59 9.09 8.26
N VAL A 60 -10.74 8.43 8.08
CA VAL A 60 -10.90 7.28 7.19
C VAL A 60 -10.56 7.64 5.74
N LEU A 61 -11.03 8.81 5.29
CA LEU A 61 -10.73 9.30 3.95
C LEU A 61 -9.23 9.52 3.75
N GLN A 62 -8.59 10.20 4.71
CA GLN A 62 -7.17 10.49 4.67
C GLN A 62 -6.30 9.23 4.83
N LEU A 63 -6.76 8.23 5.58
CA LEU A 63 -6.07 6.94 5.73
C LEU A 63 -5.96 6.22 4.39
N VAL A 64 -7.06 6.18 3.63
CA VAL A 64 -7.06 5.57 2.30
C VAL A 64 -6.25 6.41 1.32
N ASP A 65 -6.34 7.75 1.36
CA ASP A 65 -5.53 8.61 0.50
C ASP A 65 -4.04 8.45 0.75
N TYR A 66 -3.64 8.41 2.02
CA TYR A 66 -2.25 8.15 2.41
C TYR A 66 -1.77 6.79 1.90
N TRP A 67 -2.60 5.74 2.02
CA TRP A 67 -2.26 4.44 1.45
C TRP A 67 -2.08 4.50 -0.08
N ILE A 68 -2.97 5.17 -0.81
CA ILE A 68 -2.88 5.33 -2.26
C ILE A 68 -1.60 6.09 -2.63
N GLU A 69 -1.33 7.20 -1.95
CA GLU A 69 -0.22 8.09 -2.27
C GLU A 69 1.14 7.40 -2.04
N VAL A 70 1.33 6.83 -0.84
CA VAL A 70 2.61 6.25 -0.43
C VAL A 70 2.85 4.88 -1.07
N TYR A 71 1.82 4.04 -1.19
CA TYR A 71 1.98 2.64 -1.59
C TYR A 71 1.61 2.36 -3.06
N THR A 72 1.21 3.39 -3.81
CA THR A 72 0.85 3.23 -5.23
C THR A 72 1.36 4.39 -6.10
N LYS A 73 0.92 5.62 -5.85
CA LYS A 73 1.25 6.74 -6.75
C LYS A 73 2.72 7.08 -6.75
N SER A 74 3.35 7.15 -5.59
CA SER A 74 4.78 7.49 -5.46
C SER A 74 5.68 6.60 -6.33
N ILE A 75 5.38 5.29 -6.42
CA ILE A 75 6.15 4.37 -7.27
C ILE A 75 5.80 4.50 -8.76
N ILE A 76 4.53 4.77 -9.09
CA ILE A 76 4.10 5.02 -10.48
C ILE A 76 4.79 6.27 -11.00
N ASP A 77 4.68 7.39 -10.29
CA ASP A 77 5.27 8.67 -10.67
C ASP A 77 6.80 8.56 -10.83
N TYR A 78 7.45 7.85 -9.90
CA TYR A 78 8.89 7.56 -9.98
C TYR A 78 9.25 6.80 -11.27
N LEU A 79 8.50 5.75 -11.62
CA LEU A 79 8.77 4.95 -12.82
C LEU A 79 8.42 5.68 -14.13
N GLU A 80 7.41 6.53 -14.12
CA GLU A 80 7.03 7.34 -15.28
C GLU A 80 8.13 8.35 -15.65
N GLN A 81 8.84 8.89 -14.66
CA GLN A 81 9.97 9.81 -14.86
C GLN A 81 11.24 9.13 -15.38
N MET A 82 11.32 7.80 -15.38
CA MET A 82 12.49 7.08 -15.85
C MET A 82 12.46 6.85 -17.36
N ASP A 83 13.57 7.17 -18.03
CA ASP A 83 13.81 6.86 -19.44
C ASP A 83 14.43 5.46 -19.60
N ILE A 84 13.62 4.43 -19.37
CA ILE A 84 13.97 3.01 -19.53
C ILE A 84 12.79 2.25 -20.15
N SER A 85 13.05 1.09 -20.77
CA SER A 85 11.99 0.28 -21.40
C SER A 85 10.93 -0.21 -20.41
N ALA A 86 9.69 -0.42 -20.88
CA ALA A 86 8.62 -0.99 -20.07
C ALA A 86 8.96 -2.32 -19.38
N ASP A 87 9.72 -3.20 -20.04
CA ASP A 87 10.21 -4.45 -19.43
C ASP A 87 11.06 -4.19 -18.17
N LYS A 88 11.96 -3.20 -18.23
CA LYS A 88 12.77 -2.78 -17.08
C LYS A 88 11.92 -2.08 -16.01
N LYS A 89 10.93 -1.27 -16.40
CA LYS A 89 9.98 -0.65 -15.44
C LYS A 89 9.19 -1.71 -14.67
N LEU A 90 8.72 -2.77 -15.33
CA LEU A 90 8.05 -3.90 -14.66
C LEU A 90 8.97 -4.61 -13.67
N LEU A 91 10.21 -4.90 -14.06
CA LEU A 91 11.16 -5.55 -13.16
C LEU A 91 11.46 -4.68 -11.93
N LEU A 92 11.68 -3.38 -12.14
CA LEU A 92 11.95 -2.44 -11.06
C LEU A 92 10.73 -2.25 -10.15
N LEU A 93 9.51 -2.23 -10.71
CA LEU A 93 8.28 -2.21 -9.93
C LEU A 93 8.20 -3.44 -9.01
N MET A 94 8.47 -4.64 -9.53
CA MET A 94 8.47 -5.86 -8.73
C MET A 94 9.52 -5.82 -7.62
N GLU A 95 10.72 -5.32 -7.92
CA GLU A 95 11.79 -5.14 -6.93
C GLU A 95 11.38 -4.17 -5.82
N LYS A 96 10.78 -3.04 -6.18
CA LYS A 96 10.28 -2.03 -5.24
C LYS A 96 9.14 -2.55 -4.37
N ILE A 97 8.21 -3.33 -4.94
CA ILE A 97 7.14 -3.99 -4.18
C ILE A 97 7.72 -4.87 -3.06
N VAL A 98 8.79 -5.64 -3.34
CA VAL A 98 9.44 -6.52 -2.36
C VAL A 98 10.29 -5.73 -1.36
N THR A 99 11.14 -4.82 -1.83
CA THR A 99 12.12 -4.09 -0.99
C THR A 99 11.46 -3.08 -0.07
N GLU A 100 10.49 -2.33 -0.58
CA GLU A 100 9.78 -1.26 0.14
C GLU A 100 8.45 -1.75 0.72
N ARG A 101 8.10 -3.02 0.51
CA ARG A 101 6.90 -3.68 1.05
C ARG A 101 5.62 -2.93 0.66
N LEU A 102 5.51 -2.54 -0.61
CA LEU A 102 4.45 -1.65 -1.10
C LEU A 102 3.04 -2.28 -0.98
N THR A 103 2.94 -3.61 -0.93
CA THR A 103 1.65 -4.31 -0.86
C THR A 103 1.31 -4.86 0.54
N GLN A 104 2.08 -4.50 1.57
CA GLN A 104 1.95 -5.07 2.92
C GLN A 104 0.59 -4.83 3.61
N TYR A 105 -0.16 -3.82 3.15
CA TYR A 105 -1.48 -3.46 3.71
C TYR A 105 -2.65 -3.77 2.77
N ASP A 106 -2.38 -4.32 1.57
CA ASP A 106 -3.40 -4.51 0.55
C ASP A 106 -4.55 -5.41 1.03
N ILE A 107 -4.24 -6.54 1.69
CA ILE A 107 -5.27 -7.45 2.21
C ILE A 107 -6.10 -6.79 3.30
N SER A 108 -5.46 -6.17 4.29
CA SER A 108 -6.16 -5.61 5.45
C SER A 108 -7.01 -4.39 5.07
N ILE A 109 -6.51 -3.52 4.20
CA ILE A 109 -7.26 -2.35 3.74
C ILE A 109 -8.45 -2.75 2.87
N ARG A 110 -8.30 -3.75 1.98
CA ARG A 110 -9.42 -4.26 1.17
C ARG A 110 -10.48 -4.95 2.02
N ALA A 111 -10.06 -5.76 2.99
CA ALA A 111 -10.97 -6.46 3.90
C ALA A 111 -11.77 -5.52 4.80
N TRP A 112 -11.13 -4.44 5.28
CA TRP A 112 -11.85 -3.41 6.05
C TRP A 112 -12.73 -2.53 5.15
N ALA A 113 -12.20 -2.06 4.01
CA ALA A 113 -12.91 -1.16 3.11
C ALA A 113 -14.16 -1.81 2.48
N SER A 114 -14.27 -3.13 2.43
CA SER A 114 -15.50 -3.81 1.95
C SER A 114 -16.74 -3.50 2.79
N HIS A 115 -16.55 -3.05 4.04
CA HIS A 115 -17.62 -2.68 4.96
C HIS A 115 -17.85 -1.16 5.06
N ASP A 116 -17.07 -0.35 4.33
CA ASP A 116 -17.20 1.12 4.28
C ASP A 116 -17.38 1.57 2.82
N PRO A 117 -18.57 2.06 2.41
CA PRO A 117 -18.82 2.40 1.01
C PRO A 117 -17.90 3.47 0.43
N VAL A 118 -17.41 4.39 1.26
CA VAL A 118 -16.56 5.49 0.83
C VAL A 118 -15.13 4.99 0.62
N ALA A 119 -14.59 4.24 1.57
CA ALA A 119 -13.29 3.60 1.46
C ALA A 119 -13.27 2.59 0.29
N SER A 120 -14.33 1.78 0.15
CA SER A 120 -14.47 0.81 -0.94
C SER A 120 -14.30 1.46 -2.32
N ARG A 121 -14.95 2.61 -2.55
CA ARG A 121 -14.82 3.33 -3.82
C ARG A 121 -13.40 3.80 -4.09
N LYS A 122 -12.70 4.32 -3.08
CA LYS A 122 -11.30 4.77 -3.24
C LYS A 122 -10.35 3.60 -3.48
N VAL A 123 -10.53 2.49 -2.77
CA VAL A 123 -9.74 1.26 -2.99
C VAL A 123 -9.94 0.73 -4.42
N LYS A 124 -11.17 0.70 -4.93
CA LYS A 124 -11.45 0.30 -6.33
C LYS A 124 -10.75 1.21 -7.34
N LYS A 125 -10.78 2.53 -7.13
CA LYS A 125 -10.04 3.48 -7.99
C LYS A 125 -8.53 3.25 -7.95
N ASN A 126 -7.97 2.88 -6.80
CA ASN A 126 -6.56 2.53 -6.71
C ASN A 126 -6.22 1.24 -7.47
N ASP A 127 -7.12 0.25 -7.41
CA ASP A 127 -6.97 -1.00 -8.15
C ASP A 127 -7.02 -0.76 -9.66
N GLU A 128 -7.92 0.11 -10.13
CA GLU A 128 -7.99 0.57 -11.53
C GLU A 128 -6.71 1.29 -11.95
N LEU A 129 -6.16 2.17 -11.10
CA LEU A 129 -4.89 2.85 -11.35
C LEU A 129 -3.74 1.84 -11.52
N ARG A 130 -3.60 0.90 -10.59
CA ARG A 130 -2.58 -0.16 -10.66
C ARG A 130 -2.74 -1.01 -11.91
N TYR A 131 -3.98 -1.39 -12.23
CA TYR A 131 -4.28 -2.16 -13.44
C TYR A 131 -3.85 -1.43 -14.71
N ASN A 132 -4.28 -0.18 -14.86
CA ASN A 132 -4.02 0.60 -16.07
C ASN A 132 -2.53 0.89 -16.25
N PHE A 133 -1.80 1.19 -15.17
CA PHE A 133 -0.35 1.38 -15.22
C PHE A 133 0.35 0.11 -15.71
N VAL A 134 0.10 -1.03 -15.06
CA VAL A 134 0.73 -2.32 -15.44
C VAL A 134 0.33 -2.74 -16.85
N ARG A 135 -0.94 -2.52 -17.24
CA ARG A 135 -1.44 -2.80 -18.59
C ARG A 135 -0.69 -1.99 -19.64
N SER A 136 -0.41 -0.72 -19.37
CA SER A 136 0.35 0.13 -20.29
C SER A 136 1.74 -0.43 -20.57
N LEU A 137 2.42 -0.93 -19.53
CA LEU A 137 3.76 -1.53 -19.66
C LEU A 137 3.73 -2.82 -20.48
N PHE A 138 2.78 -3.73 -20.23
CA PHE A 138 2.65 -4.94 -21.04
C PHE A 138 2.27 -4.64 -22.49
N SER A 139 1.46 -3.62 -22.72
CA SER A 139 1.12 -3.17 -24.07
C SER A 139 2.35 -2.62 -24.81
N GLU A 140 3.20 -1.84 -24.14
CA GLU A 140 4.45 -1.30 -24.70
C GLU A 140 5.47 -2.41 -25.03
N ILE A 141 5.52 -3.47 -24.23
CA ILE A 141 6.34 -4.68 -24.53
C ILE A 141 5.85 -5.39 -25.81
N GLY A 142 4.57 -5.24 -26.13
CA GLY A 142 3.97 -5.68 -27.39
C GLY A 142 2.85 -6.72 -27.23
N PHE A 143 2.39 -7.01 -26.01
CA PHE A 143 1.26 -7.93 -25.80
C PHE A 143 -0.07 -7.27 -26.20
N LYS A 144 -1.01 -8.08 -26.70
CA LYS A 144 -2.31 -7.62 -27.19
C LYS A 144 -3.41 -8.64 -26.84
N GLY A 145 -4.67 -8.22 -26.94
CA GLY A 145 -5.83 -9.08 -26.73
C GLY A 145 -5.82 -9.74 -25.33
N GLU A 146 -6.31 -10.98 -25.26
CA GLU A 146 -6.41 -11.70 -23.98
C GLU A 146 -5.06 -11.94 -23.29
N GLU A 147 -3.95 -12.02 -24.04
CA GLU A 147 -2.63 -12.15 -23.41
C GLU A 147 -2.25 -10.89 -22.62
N LEU A 148 -2.55 -9.70 -23.16
CA LEU A 148 -2.33 -8.43 -22.46
C LEU A 148 -3.15 -8.40 -21.16
N GLU A 149 -4.44 -8.72 -21.24
CA GLU A 149 -5.33 -8.67 -20.08
C GLU A 149 -4.93 -9.72 -19.03
N MET A 150 -4.62 -10.96 -19.42
CA MET A 150 -4.25 -12.01 -18.48
C MET A 150 -2.91 -11.75 -17.81
N ARG A 151 -1.88 -11.29 -18.54
CA ARG A 151 -0.59 -10.92 -17.95
C ARG A 151 -0.74 -9.78 -16.95
N THR A 152 -1.55 -8.78 -17.29
CA THR A 152 -1.86 -7.66 -16.40
C THR A 152 -2.55 -8.14 -15.12
N ARG A 153 -3.63 -8.92 -15.25
CA ARG A 153 -4.39 -9.46 -14.10
C ARG A 153 -3.52 -10.33 -13.22
N THR A 154 -2.76 -11.27 -13.81
CA THR A 154 -1.84 -12.14 -13.08
C THR A 154 -0.80 -11.33 -12.33
N PHE A 155 -0.20 -10.31 -12.96
CA PHE A 155 0.77 -9.43 -12.30
C PHE A 155 0.16 -8.72 -11.09
N VAL A 156 -0.96 -8.02 -11.29
CA VAL A 156 -1.59 -7.20 -10.23
C VAL A 156 -2.04 -8.07 -9.06
N VAL A 157 -2.76 -9.17 -9.33
CA VAL A 157 -3.27 -10.06 -8.28
C VAL A 157 -2.13 -10.72 -7.51
N TYR A 158 -1.13 -11.25 -8.21
CA TYR A 158 -0.04 -11.95 -7.55
C TYR A 158 0.75 -11.00 -6.64
N ASN A 159 1.19 -9.84 -7.14
CA ASN A 159 2.02 -8.93 -6.36
C ASN A 159 1.26 -8.27 -5.19
N SER A 160 -0.05 -8.02 -5.33
CA SER A 160 -0.89 -7.50 -4.24
C SER A 160 -1.10 -8.50 -3.10
N LEU A 161 -1.05 -9.81 -3.38
CA LEU A 161 -1.38 -10.84 -2.39
C LEU A 161 -0.16 -11.61 -1.88
N GLU A 162 0.97 -11.61 -2.61
CA GLU A 162 2.15 -12.43 -2.30
C GLU A 162 2.60 -12.27 -0.84
N THR A 163 2.82 -11.04 -0.40
CA THR A 163 3.33 -10.75 0.95
C THR A 163 2.41 -11.29 2.05
N GLY A 164 1.09 -11.24 1.84
CA GLY A 164 0.11 -11.69 2.82
C GLY A 164 -0.14 -13.21 2.78
N LEU A 165 -0.26 -13.79 1.59
CA LEU A 165 -0.56 -15.22 1.43
C LEU A 165 0.66 -16.11 1.64
N PHE A 166 1.85 -15.64 1.24
CA PHE A 166 3.10 -16.39 1.31
C PHE A 166 4.06 -15.81 2.35
N TYR A 167 3.53 -15.43 3.51
CA TYR A 167 4.26 -14.78 4.61
C TYR A 167 5.45 -15.59 5.17
N LYS A 168 5.53 -16.90 4.87
CA LYS A 168 6.64 -17.78 5.26
C LYS A 168 7.80 -17.78 4.26
N LEU A 169 7.64 -17.19 3.07
CA LEU A 169 8.74 -17.09 2.11
C LEU A 169 9.82 -16.15 2.64
N SER A 170 11.08 -16.61 2.59
CA SER A 170 12.20 -15.73 2.91
C SER A 170 12.34 -14.64 1.84
N LYS A 171 12.86 -13.47 2.22
CA LYS A 171 13.14 -12.39 1.27
C LYS A 171 13.99 -12.86 0.09
N LYS A 172 15.02 -13.69 0.35
CA LYS A 172 15.85 -14.28 -0.70
C LYS A 172 15.01 -15.06 -1.71
N LYS A 173 14.12 -15.94 -1.23
CA LYS A 173 13.26 -16.74 -2.10
C LYS A 173 12.25 -15.90 -2.87
N GLN A 174 11.68 -14.85 -2.25
CA GLN A 174 10.83 -13.88 -2.94
C GLN A 174 11.58 -13.20 -4.09
N PHE A 175 12.82 -12.76 -3.85
CA PHE A 175 13.67 -12.17 -4.89
C PHE A 175 14.02 -13.14 -6.03
N ASP A 176 14.38 -14.38 -5.71
CA ASP A 176 14.71 -15.39 -6.72
C ASP A 176 13.49 -15.70 -7.59
N GLN A 177 12.32 -15.86 -6.95
CA GLN A 177 11.05 -16.13 -7.66
C GLN A 177 10.56 -14.91 -8.44
N MET A 178 10.81 -13.69 -7.97
CA MET A 178 10.46 -12.45 -8.64
C MET A 178 11.06 -12.39 -10.05
N LYS A 179 12.36 -12.69 -10.20
CA LYS A 179 13.03 -12.69 -11.51
C LYS A 179 12.42 -13.73 -12.46
N LEU A 180 12.17 -14.95 -11.95
CA LEU A 180 11.53 -16.00 -12.74
C LEU A 180 10.12 -15.60 -13.20
N ARG A 181 9.32 -14.99 -12.31
CA ARG A 181 7.98 -14.49 -12.65
C ARG A 181 8.03 -13.39 -13.70
N HIS A 182 8.96 -12.44 -13.59
CA HIS A 182 9.17 -11.41 -14.60
C HIS A 182 9.42 -12.05 -15.96
N THR A 183 10.37 -12.97 -16.07
CA THR A 183 10.65 -13.72 -17.32
C THR A 183 9.43 -14.46 -17.85
N MET A 184 8.67 -15.14 -16.99
CA MET A 184 7.43 -15.85 -17.40
C MET A 184 6.36 -14.88 -17.94
N LEU A 185 6.27 -13.68 -17.38
CA LEU A 185 5.28 -12.67 -17.75
C LEU A 185 5.69 -11.83 -18.96
N THR A 186 6.97 -11.73 -19.29
CA THR A 186 7.47 -10.90 -20.41
C THR A 186 7.99 -11.70 -21.60
N ARG A 187 8.09 -13.03 -21.50
CA ARG A 187 8.37 -13.90 -22.67
C ARG A 187 7.28 -13.75 -23.75
N LYS A 188 7.73 -13.60 -24.99
CA LYS A 188 6.91 -13.64 -26.20
C LYS A 188 6.71 -15.08 -26.68
#